data_AF-A0A1A8SKK5-F1
#
_entry.id   AF-A0A1A8SKK5-F1
#
_cell.length_a   1.000
_cell.length_b   1.000
_cell.length_c   1.000
_cell.angle_alpha   90.00
_cell.angle_beta   90.00
_cell.angle_gamma   90.00
#
_symmetry.space_group_name_H-M   'P 1'
#
loop_
_entity.id
_entity.type
_entity.pdbx_description
1 polymer ?
#
loop_
_entity_poly.entity_id
_entity_poly.type
_entity_poly.pdbx_seq_one_letter_code
_entity_poly.pdbx_strand_id
1 'polypeptide(L)'
;MTSHAVRQRSRFIGLLASATTLAMMMSLPTSAAESETCFSRQHQSATVNVRVALSQARTAMNTRVVHSERDCVLACCSEEIRPGLRCNMAVFKSIRHAADENCLLFHCPTEQDCPLMKASDGINTYDIYKGVSHPPTLRPATMTTAVQTTSSTAPTTKLQTTTSSQAPPTTTRVTP
;
A
#
# COMPACT_ATOMS: atom_id res chain seq x y z
N MET A 1 28.94 74.71 29.81
CA MET A 1 28.20 73.45 30.05
C MET A 1 28.05 72.72 28.72
N THR A 2 29.00 71.86 28.33
CA THR A 2 29.11 71.43 26.90
C THR A 2 29.60 69.99 26.64
N SER A 3 30.08 69.24 27.64
CA SER A 3 30.80 67.98 27.39
C SER A 3 29.94 66.73 27.14
N HIS A 4 28.65 66.71 27.51
CA HIS A 4 27.84 65.48 27.47
C HIS A 4 27.28 65.13 26.08
N ALA A 5 26.94 66.13 25.26
CA ALA A 5 26.28 65.90 23.97
C ALA A 5 27.13 65.16 22.93
N VAL A 6 28.46 65.36 22.93
CA VAL A 6 29.37 64.77 21.93
C VAL A 6 29.51 63.26 22.14
N ARG A 7 29.63 62.80 23.40
CA ARG A 7 29.91 61.39 23.72
C ARG A 7 28.75 60.45 23.35
N GLN A 8 27.52 60.97 23.32
CA GLN A 8 26.33 60.20 22.97
C GLN A 8 26.24 59.90 21.46
N ARG A 9 26.54 60.87 20.58
CA ARG A 9 26.54 60.66 19.12
C ARG A 9 27.50 59.56 18.67
N SER A 10 28.69 59.49 19.25
CA SER A 10 29.73 58.52 18.84
C SER A 10 29.29 57.05 19.04
N ARG A 11 28.52 56.74 20.10
CA ARG A 11 28.06 55.37 20.36
C ARG A 11 26.99 54.87 19.39
N PHE A 12 26.11 55.74 18.89
CA PHE A 12 25.11 55.36 17.90
C PHE A 12 25.71 55.10 16.51
N ILE A 13 26.73 55.86 16.11
CA ILE A 13 27.43 55.63 14.83
C ILE A 13 28.15 54.28 14.85
N GLY A 14 28.76 53.90 15.99
CA GLY A 14 29.47 52.62 16.14
C GLY A 14 28.59 51.36 16.08
N LEU A 15 27.28 51.46 16.29
CA LEU A 15 26.35 50.31 16.21
C LEU A 15 25.70 50.11 14.83
N LEU A 16 25.84 51.07 13.90
CA LEU A 16 25.20 51.00 12.57
C LEU A 16 26.11 50.39 11.48
N ALA A 17 27.36 50.04 11.81
CA ALA A 17 28.35 49.52 10.87
C ALA A 17 28.39 47.98 10.76
N SER A 18 27.51 47.25 11.47
CA SER A 18 27.56 45.78 11.59
C SER A 18 26.21 45.11 11.30
N ALA A 19 25.50 45.58 10.26
CA ALA A 19 24.11 45.18 9.97
C ALA A 19 23.81 44.85 8.49
N THR A 20 24.84 44.70 7.64
CA THR A 20 24.68 44.57 6.18
C THR A 20 25.32 43.32 5.55
N THR A 21 25.82 42.38 6.35
CA THR A 21 26.53 41.17 5.87
C THR A 21 26.07 39.89 6.58
N LEU A 22 24.87 39.37 6.23
CA LEU A 22 24.47 37.94 6.31
C LEU A 22 22.97 37.78 5.93
N ALA A 23 22.61 38.01 4.67
CA ALA A 23 21.25 37.83 4.18
C ALA A 23 21.11 37.34 2.72
N MET A 24 22.19 36.85 2.09
CA MET A 24 22.05 36.02 0.88
C MET A 24 21.60 34.61 1.29
N MET A 25 20.34 34.50 1.68
CA MET A 25 19.65 33.21 1.76
C MET A 25 19.51 32.69 0.33
N MET A 26 20.46 31.87 -0.09
CA MET A 26 20.35 31.10 -1.32
C MET A 26 19.09 30.25 -1.21
N SER A 27 18.03 30.64 -1.92
CA SER A 27 16.86 29.79 -2.10
C SER A 27 17.28 28.59 -2.93
N LEU A 28 17.66 27.49 -2.27
CA LEU A 28 17.74 26.20 -2.94
C LEU A 28 16.40 26.01 -3.67
N PRO A 29 16.38 25.56 -4.93
CA PRO A 29 15.14 25.09 -5.52
C PRO A 29 14.65 23.97 -4.61
N THR A 30 13.54 24.20 -3.91
CA THR A 30 12.84 23.09 -3.26
C THR A 30 12.43 22.18 -4.40
N SER A 31 13.14 21.06 -4.54
CA SER A 31 12.74 20.02 -5.47
C SER A 31 11.31 19.69 -5.07
N ALA A 32 10.38 19.90 -6.00
CA ALA A 32 9.06 19.32 -5.87
C ALA A 32 9.26 17.81 -6.00
N ALA A 33 9.65 17.17 -4.89
CA ALA A 33 9.51 15.75 -4.70
C ALA A 33 8.03 15.47 -4.90
N GLU A 34 7.70 15.02 -6.12
CA GLU A 34 6.32 14.72 -6.51
C GLU A 34 5.75 13.83 -5.41
N SER A 35 4.57 14.18 -4.90
CA SER A 35 4.03 13.55 -3.70
C SER A 35 3.63 12.11 -4.03
N GLU A 36 4.61 11.20 -4.00
CA GLU A 36 4.53 9.83 -4.50
C GLU A 36 3.31 9.14 -3.88
N THR A 37 2.26 9.00 -4.69
CA THR A 37 0.97 8.51 -4.20
C THR A 37 1.08 7.04 -3.84
N CYS A 38 0.77 6.72 -2.59
CA CYS A 38 0.87 5.37 -2.08
C CYS A 38 -0.47 4.66 -2.19
N PHE A 39 -0.49 3.51 -2.87
CA PHE A 39 -1.67 2.65 -2.98
C PHE A 39 -1.38 1.32 -2.29
N SER A 40 -2.31 0.86 -1.45
CA SER A 40 -2.19 -0.40 -0.71
C SER A 40 -3.35 -1.33 -1.03
N ARG A 41 -3.07 -2.60 -1.35
CA ARG A 41 -4.08 -3.68 -1.34
C ARG A 41 -3.93 -4.49 -0.05
N GLN A 42 -5.04 -4.76 0.64
CA GLN A 42 -5.04 -5.45 1.93
C GLN A 42 -5.48 -6.91 1.78
N HIS A 43 -4.72 -7.82 2.38
CA HIS A 43 -5.08 -9.22 2.62
C HIS A 43 -5.39 -9.39 4.11
N GLN A 44 -6.65 -9.72 4.44
CA GLN A 44 -7.11 -9.88 5.82
C GLN A 44 -6.78 -11.26 6.38
N SER A 45 -6.43 -11.33 7.68
CA SER A 45 -6.07 -12.57 8.39
C SER A 45 -5.04 -13.41 7.62
N ALA A 46 -4.01 -12.72 7.12
CA ALA A 46 -2.96 -13.26 6.24
C ALA A 46 -1.58 -12.69 6.63
N THR A 47 -0.54 -13.52 6.50
CA THR A 47 0.86 -13.16 6.80
C THR A 47 1.83 -13.82 5.82
N VAL A 48 3.00 -13.22 5.64
CA VAL A 48 4.09 -13.77 4.82
C VAL A 48 4.69 -15.01 5.48
N ASN A 49 4.96 -16.05 4.70
CA ASN A 49 5.78 -17.17 5.15
C ASN A 49 7.25 -16.74 5.30
N VAL A 50 7.61 -16.15 6.45
CA VAL A 50 8.95 -15.59 6.72
C VAL A 50 10.07 -16.60 6.48
N ARG A 51 9.85 -17.90 6.74
CA ARG A 51 10.87 -18.94 6.48
C ARG A 51 11.14 -19.13 4.99
N VAL A 52 10.11 -19.11 4.15
CA VAL A 52 10.27 -19.21 2.69
C VAL A 52 10.83 -17.88 2.15
N ALA A 53 10.27 -16.75 2.59
CA ALA A 53 10.72 -15.42 2.16
C ALA A 53 12.23 -15.24 2.37
N LEU A 54 12.74 -15.44 3.59
CA LEU A 54 14.16 -15.26 3.91
C LEU A 54 15.09 -16.32 3.29
N SER A 55 14.56 -17.37 2.65
CA SER A 55 15.36 -18.32 1.87
C SER A 55 15.67 -17.83 0.45
N GLN A 56 14.92 -16.84 -0.06
CA GLN A 56 15.08 -16.29 -1.40
C GLN A 56 16.12 -15.17 -1.44
N ALA A 57 17.14 -15.28 -2.29
CA ALA A 57 18.28 -14.35 -2.30
C ALA A 57 17.93 -12.86 -2.56
N ARG A 58 16.80 -12.60 -3.23
CA ARG A 58 16.34 -11.25 -3.60
C ARG A 58 15.33 -10.64 -2.62
N THR A 59 14.75 -11.40 -1.69
CA THR A 59 13.85 -10.79 -0.70
C THR A 59 14.65 -9.99 0.32
N ALA A 60 13.97 -9.14 1.07
CA ALA A 60 14.55 -8.53 2.26
C ALA A 60 13.46 -8.34 3.32
N MET A 61 13.83 -8.32 4.60
CA MET A 61 12.91 -8.03 5.70
C MET A 61 13.53 -7.04 6.68
N ASN A 62 12.72 -6.10 7.18
CA ASN A 62 12.98 -5.27 8.36
C ASN A 62 11.75 -5.34 9.28
N THR A 63 11.90 -5.04 10.57
CA THR A 63 10.83 -5.15 11.58
C THR A 63 10.90 -3.98 12.53
N ARG A 64 9.76 -3.33 12.81
CA ARG A 64 9.67 -2.19 13.73
C ARG A 64 8.37 -2.16 14.53
N VAL A 65 8.39 -1.47 15.66
CA VAL A 65 7.19 -1.09 16.40
C VAL A 65 6.57 0.17 15.80
N VAL A 66 5.26 0.17 15.57
CA VAL A 66 4.47 1.33 15.14
C VAL A 66 3.19 1.48 15.96
N HIS A 67 2.64 2.70 15.96
CA HIS A 67 1.42 3.03 16.70
C HIS A 67 0.15 2.55 15.98
N SER A 68 0.11 2.58 14.64
CA SER A 68 -1.05 2.18 13.84
C SER A 68 -0.71 1.42 12.56
N GLU A 69 -1.72 0.76 11.99
CA GLU A 69 -1.71 0.13 10.67
C GLU A 69 -1.23 1.09 9.57
N ARG A 70 -1.74 2.33 9.61
CA ARG A 70 -1.40 3.39 8.65
C ARG A 70 0.09 3.75 8.71
N ASP A 71 0.67 3.77 9.90
CA ASP A 71 2.11 4.06 10.06
C ASP A 71 2.97 2.94 9.45
N CYS A 72 2.54 1.68 9.56
CA CYS A 72 3.23 0.55 8.92
C CYS A 72 3.23 0.67 7.39
N VAL A 73 2.07 0.98 6.81
CA VAL A 73 1.89 1.20 5.36
C VAL A 73 2.74 2.38 4.86
N LEU A 74 2.68 3.52 5.56
CA LEU A 74 3.46 4.71 5.18
C LEU A 74 4.97 4.50 5.33
N ALA A 75 5.41 3.77 6.37
CA ALA A 75 6.81 3.44 6.58
C ALA A 75 7.36 2.47 5.51
N CYS A 76 6.54 1.54 5.01
CA CYS A 76 6.91 0.76 3.82
C CYS A 76 7.07 1.67 2.59
N CYS A 77 6.12 2.58 2.37
CA CYS A 77 6.08 3.37 1.13
C CYS A 77 7.29 4.30 0.94
N SER A 78 7.94 4.74 2.02
CA SER A 78 9.10 5.64 1.98
C SER A 78 10.46 4.93 2.06
N GLU A 79 10.54 3.70 2.58
CA GLU A 79 11.80 3.10 3.02
C GLU A 79 12.37 2.01 2.07
N GLU A 80 13.70 1.87 2.10
CA GLU A 80 14.41 0.76 1.47
C GLU A 80 14.93 -0.20 2.54
N ILE A 81 14.57 -1.48 2.40
CA ILE A 81 14.91 -2.54 3.37
C ILE A 81 16.41 -2.86 3.29
N ARG A 82 16.97 -2.78 2.08
CA ARG A 82 18.40 -2.78 1.75
C ARG A 82 18.59 -1.82 0.56
N PRO A 83 19.79 -1.27 0.31
CA PRO A 83 20.00 -0.33 -0.80
C PRO A 83 19.50 -0.89 -2.15
N GLY A 84 18.58 -0.17 -2.80
CA GLY A 84 17.94 -0.58 -4.05
C GLY A 84 16.77 -1.58 -3.91
N LEU A 85 16.50 -2.07 -2.70
CA LEU A 85 15.37 -2.97 -2.38
C LEU A 85 14.31 -2.18 -1.58
N ARG A 86 13.53 -1.36 -2.29
CA ARG A 86 12.41 -0.58 -1.72
C ARG A 86 11.36 -1.53 -1.14
N CYS A 87 10.77 -1.20 0.01
CA CYS A 87 9.67 -2.00 0.56
C CYS A 87 8.46 -1.99 -0.39
N ASN A 88 7.87 -3.16 -0.62
CA ASN A 88 6.67 -3.32 -1.45
C ASN A 88 5.60 -4.24 -0.83
N MET A 89 5.85 -4.78 0.37
CA MET A 89 4.83 -5.47 1.16
C MET A 89 5.04 -5.25 2.65
N ALA A 90 3.95 -5.02 3.40
CA ALA A 90 3.96 -4.81 4.84
C ALA A 90 3.01 -5.78 5.55
N VAL A 91 3.37 -6.27 6.73
CA VAL A 91 2.49 -7.06 7.61
C VAL A 91 2.30 -6.30 8.91
N PHE A 92 1.05 -5.95 9.24
CA PHE A 92 0.69 -5.29 10.49
C PHE A 92 -0.01 -6.27 11.43
N LYS A 93 0.38 -6.24 12.71
CA LYS A 93 -0.28 -6.94 13.81
C LYS A 93 -0.99 -5.90 14.70
N SER A 94 -2.32 -5.92 14.76
CA SER A 94 -3.07 -5.06 15.68
C SER A 94 -2.96 -5.55 17.13
N ILE A 95 -2.90 -6.87 17.33
CA ILE A 95 -2.64 -7.52 18.61
C ILE A 95 -1.14 -7.88 18.66
N ARG A 96 -0.44 -7.38 19.68
CA ARG A 96 1.00 -7.66 19.92
C ARG A 96 1.22 -8.01 21.39
N HIS A 97 2.13 -8.94 21.69
CA HIS A 97 2.67 -9.04 23.05
C HIS A 97 3.68 -7.90 23.28
N ALA A 98 4.01 -7.62 24.56
CA ALA A 98 4.72 -6.40 24.93
C ALA A 98 6.16 -6.25 24.39
N ALA A 99 6.72 -7.32 23.80
CA ALA A 99 8.04 -7.35 23.18
C ALA A 99 8.00 -7.70 21.67
N ASP A 100 6.82 -7.76 21.04
CA ASP A 100 6.67 -8.14 19.64
C ASP A 100 6.70 -6.93 18.69
N GLU A 101 7.59 -7.00 17.69
CA GLU A 101 7.53 -6.13 16.51
C GLU A 101 6.19 -6.32 15.78
N ASN A 102 5.43 -5.23 15.63
CA ASN A 102 4.06 -5.25 15.10
C ASN A 102 3.93 -4.71 13.67
N CYS A 103 5.01 -4.20 13.08
CA CYS A 103 5.12 -3.92 11.66
C CYS A 103 6.33 -4.67 11.07
N LEU A 104 6.08 -5.63 10.19
CA LEU A 104 7.13 -6.35 9.46
C LEU A 104 7.08 -5.88 8.00
N LEU A 105 8.23 -5.54 7.44
CA LEU A 105 8.34 -4.86 6.15
C LEU A 105 9.24 -5.66 5.23
N PHE A 106 8.78 -5.85 3.99
CA PHE A 106 9.39 -6.76 3.04
C PHE A 106 9.66 -6.10 1.70
N HIS A 107 10.77 -6.52 1.07
CA HIS A 107 10.92 -6.47 -0.37
C HIS A 107 10.72 -7.89 -0.92
N CYS A 108 9.80 -8.03 -1.87
CA CYS A 108 9.36 -9.31 -2.46
C CYS A 108 9.20 -9.13 -3.97
N PRO A 109 10.13 -9.64 -4.80
CA PRO A 109 10.06 -9.44 -6.25
C PRO A 109 8.82 -10.07 -6.91
N THR A 110 8.32 -11.18 -6.36
CA THR A 110 7.10 -11.87 -6.79
C THR A 110 6.29 -12.35 -5.57
N GLU A 111 5.03 -12.71 -5.79
CA GLU A 111 4.19 -13.38 -4.78
C GLU A 111 4.76 -14.74 -4.37
N GLN A 112 5.46 -15.42 -5.29
CA GLN A 112 6.11 -16.72 -5.05
C GLN A 112 7.38 -16.60 -4.19
N ASP A 113 8.05 -15.43 -4.18
CA ASP A 113 9.16 -15.17 -3.28
C ASP A 113 8.70 -15.05 -1.82
N CYS A 114 7.52 -14.48 -1.59
CA CYS A 114 6.97 -14.20 -0.26
C CYS A 114 5.53 -14.74 -0.11
N PRO A 115 5.32 -16.06 -0.20
CA PRO A 115 3.98 -16.63 -0.28
C PRO A 115 3.19 -16.37 1.01
N LEU A 116 1.96 -15.88 0.84
CA LEU A 116 1.04 -15.63 1.95
C LEU A 116 0.49 -16.95 2.51
N MET A 117 0.35 -17.00 3.83
CA MET A 117 -0.37 -18.03 4.57
C MET A 117 -1.47 -17.39 5.41
N LYS A 118 -2.45 -18.20 5.83
CA LYS A 118 -3.46 -17.78 6.81
C LYS A 118 -2.79 -17.39 8.13
N ALA A 119 -3.26 -16.31 8.73
CA ALA A 119 -2.84 -15.82 10.03
C ALA A 119 -4.03 -15.78 11.01
N SER A 120 -3.76 -15.46 12.27
CA SER A 120 -4.79 -15.11 13.23
C SER A 120 -5.45 -13.77 12.88
N ASP A 121 -6.69 -13.58 13.31
CA ASP A 121 -7.39 -12.31 13.13
C ASP A 121 -6.65 -11.16 13.81
N GLY A 122 -6.63 -9.99 13.16
CA GLY A 122 -5.78 -8.86 13.55
C GLY A 122 -4.35 -8.90 12.99
N ILE A 123 -3.99 -9.90 12.20
CA ILE A 123 -2.77 -9.90 11.38
C ILE A 123 -3.15 -9.74 9.90
N ASN A 124 -2.78 -8.60 9.32
CA ASN A 124 -3.10 -8.23 7.96
C ASN A 124 -1.82 -7.98 7.15
N THR A 125 -1.85 -8.31 5.86
CA THR A 125 -0.76 -8.02 4.92
C THR A 125 -1.19 -6.98 3.89
N TYR A 126 -0.28 -6.15 3.42
CA TYR A 126 -0.53 -5.01 2.53
C TYR A 126 0.48 -4.99 1.40
N ASP A 127 0.02 -5.16 0.16
CA ASP A 127 0.84 -4.97 -1.04
C ASP A 127 0.93 -3.46 -1.31
N ILE A 128 2.15 -2.91 -1.36
CA ILE A 128 2.41 -1.47 -1.44
C ILE A 128 2.92 -1.10 -2.83
N TYR A 129 2.11 -0.32 -3.54
CA TYR A 129 2.41 0.19 -4.88
C TYR A 129 2.63 1.70 -4.83
N LYS A 130 3.70 2.14 -5.48
CA LYS A 130 4.10 3.55 -5.50
C LYS A 130 3.83 4.16 -6.87
N GLY A 131 2.97 5.18 -6.91
CA GLY A 131 2.55 5.84 -8.15
C GLY A 131 2.96 7.30 -8.22
N VAL A 132 3.68 7.67 -9.27
CA VAL A 132 3.62 9.04 -9.82
C VAL A 132 2.30 9.18 -10.57
N SER A 133 1.48 10.16 -10.18
CA SER A 133 0.05 10.20 -10.53
C SER A 133 -0.15 10.77 -11.94
N HIS A 134 0.19 9.97 -12.95
CA HIS A 134 -0.28 10.18 -14.31
C HIS A 134 -1.82 10.21 -14.26
N PRO A 135 -2.49 11.25 -14.80
CA PRO A 135 -3.95 11.24 -14.87
C PRO A 135 -4.39 10.02 -15.70
N PRO A 136 -5.54 9.39 -15.38
CA PRO A 136 -6.01 8.22 -16.09
C PRO A 136 -6.44 8.61 -17.50
N THR A 137 -5.48 8.58 -18.43
CA THR A 137 -5.73 8.62 -19.87
C THR A 137 -6.52 7.36 -20.21
N LEU A 138 -7.84 7.46 -20.12
CA LEU A 138 -8.79 6.44 -20.53
C LEU A 138 -8.53 6.15 -22.00
N ARG A 139 -7.72 5.11 -22.25
CA ARG A 139 -7.42 4.59 -23.58
C ARG A 139 -8.33 3.39 -23.77
N PRO A 140 -9.45 3.51 -24.51
CA PRO A 140 -10.31 2.37 -24.75
C PRO A 140 -9.49 1.29 -25.44
N ALA A 141 -9.42 0.11 -24.82
CA ALA A 141 -8.92 -1.07 -25.50
C ALA A 141 -9.98 -1.44 -26.54
N THR A 142 -9.82 -0.96 -27.77
CA THR A 142 -10.69 -1.31 -28.90
C THR A 142 -10.52 -2.80 -29.18
N MET A 143 -11.33 -3.62 -28.50
CA MET A 143 -11.39 -5.06 -28.73
C MET A 143 -12.03 -5.29 -30.10
N THR A 144 -11.19 -5.36 -31.13
CA THR A 144 -11.56 -5.85 -32.45
C THR A 144 -11.85 -7.35 -32.35
N THR A 145 -13.04 -7.68 -31.85
CA THR A 145 -13.55 -9.06 -31.80
C THR A 145 -13.75 -9.54 -33.23
N ALA A 146 -12.76 -10.25 -33.76
CA ALA A 146 -12.89 -10.98 -35.02
C ALA A 146 -13.91 -12.11 -34.82
N VAL A 147 -15.15 -11.87 -35.23
CA VAL A 147 -16.23 -12.85 -35.17
C VAL A 147 -15.93 -13.98 -36.16
N GLN A 148 -15.37 -15.08 -35.66
CA GLN A 148 -15.02 -16.23 -36.48
C GLN A 148 -16.26 -17.10 -36.70
N THR A 149 -16.95 -16.88 -37.82
CA THR A 149 -18.21 -17.55 -38.16
C THR A 149 -18.01 -19.04 -38.45
N THR A 150 -18.25 -19.89 -37.45
CA THR A 150 -18.46 -21.34 -37.65
C THR A 150 -19.96 -21.63 -37.71
N SER A 151 -20.49 -21.75 -38.94
CA SER A 151 -21.87 -22.12 -39.19
C SER A 151 -22.17 -23.57 -38.77
N SER A 152 -23.20 -23.78 -37.96
CA SER A 152 -23.83 -25.09 -37.78
C SER A 152 -25.34 -24.93 -37.62
N THR A 153 -26.11 -25.90 -38.12
CA THR A 153 -27.52 -25.72 -38.49
C THR A 153 -28.47 -26.03 -37.34
N ALA A 154 -29.48 -25.18 -37.12
CA ALA A 154 -30.64 -25.52 -36.28
C ALA A 154 -31.49 -26.62 -36.98
N PRO A 155 -32.30 -27.38 -36.20
CA PRO A 155 -33.69 -26.94 -36.09
C PRO A 155 -34.32 -27.10 -34.69
N THR A 156 -34.98 -26.02 -34.27
CA THR A 156 -36.30 -25.97 -33.62
C THR A 156 -36.88 -27.24 -32.99
N THR A 157 -37.26 -27.18 -31.71
CA THR A 157 -38.35 -28.02 -31.15
C THR A 157 -39.17 -27.20 -30.14
N LYS A 158 -40.47 -27.51 -30.06
CA LYS A 158 -41.55 -26.69 -29.49
C LYS A 158 -41.44 -26.42 -27.99
N LEU A 159 -41.95 -25.25 -27.61
CA LEU A 159 -42.54 -24.97 -26.29
C LEU A 159 -43.68 -25.96 -25.99
N GLN A 160 -43.70 -26.57 -24.80
CA GLN A 160 -44.90 -27.21 -24.27
C GLN A 160 -44.98 -27.14 -22.74
N THR A 161 -46.03 -26.49 -22.25
CA THR A 161 -46.40 -26.41 -20.84
C THR A 161 -47.44 -27.47 -20.52
N THR A 162 -47.30 -28.17 -19.40
CA THR A 162 -48.36 -29.00 -18.80
C THR A 162 -48.23 -29.01 -17.27
N THR A 163 -49.35 -29.26 -16.59
CA THR A 163 -49.54 -28.92 -15.17
C THR A 163 -50.13 -30.09 -14.38
N SER A 164 -49.95 -30.07 -13.06
CA SER A 164 -50.84 -30.65 -12.03
C SER A 164 -50.60 -32.09 -11.53
N SER A 165 -50.25 -32.17 -10.24
CA SER A 165 -50.91 -32.91 -9.16
C SER A 165 -51.45 -34.35 -9.38
N GLN A 166 -50.96 -35.29 -8.56
CA GLN A 166 -51.80 -35.99 -7.56
C GLN A 166 -50.98 -36.62 -6.41
N ALA A 167 -51.64 -37.26 -5.44
CA ALA A 167 -51.16 -37.50 -4.05
C ALA A 167 -51.03 -39.02 -3.67
N PRO A 168 -50.42 -39.39 -2.51
CA PRO A 168 -49.99 -40.76 -2.20
C PRO A 168 -50.96 -41.60 -1.34
N PRO A 169 -50.73 -42.92 -1.26
CA PRO A 169 -50.46 -43.65 0.01
C PRO A 169 -49.17 -44.52 -0.10
N THR A 170 -48.73 -45.44 0.77
CA THR A 170 -49.29 -46.16 1.95
C THR A 170 -48.16 -46.52 2.96
N THR A 171 -48.47 -47.21 4.08
CA THR A 171 -47.54 -47.54 5.19
C THR A 171 -47.56 -49.05 5.57
N THR A 172 -46.61 -49.50 6.43
CA THR A 172 -46.50 -50.84 7.11
C THR A 172 -46.12 -52.05 6.22
N ARG A 173 -45.56 -53.20 6.68
CA ARG A 173 -45.32 -53.84 8.01
C ARG A 173 -44.19 -54.93 7.89
N VAL A 174 -43.77 -55.69 8.93
CA VAL A 174 -42.80 -55.38 10.02
C VAL A 174 -42.16 -56.71 10.57
N THR A 175 -41.14 -56.67 11.46
CA THR A 175 -40.49 -57.79 12.23
C THR A 175 -39.70 -58.85 11.43
N PRO A 176 -38.84 -59.71 12.06
CA PRO A 176 -38.46 -59.81 13.49
C PRO A 176 -37.37 -58.84 13.93
#